data_AF-A0A645FK30-F1
#
_entry.id   AF-A0A645FK30-F1
#
_cell.length_a   1.000
_cell.length_b   1.000
_cell.length_c   1.000
_cell.angle_alpha   90.00
_cell.angle_beta   90.00
_cell.angle_gamma   90.00
#
_symmetry.space_group_name_H-M   'P 1'
#
loop_
_entity.id
_entity.type
_entity.pdbx_description
1 polymer ?
#
loop_
_entity_poly.entity_id
_entity_poly.type
_entity_poly.pdbx_seq_one_letter_code
_entity_poly.pdbx_strand_id
1 'polypeptide(L)'
;MEYIISVAAGLIAGIAGVCLVEMICKSRRRRKKKDKFEFSKSILLAVLATYFVGIVVGIKIVLVDTTQLGVLLVYIGTPTTIAIGFYAWKAKAENIVKIKQANPADTEGVPIDLNNITP
;
A
#
# COMPACT_ATOMS: atom_id res chain seq x y z
N MET A 1 21.57 8.05 -26.89
CA MET A 1 20.38 7.44 -27.54
C MET A 1 20.02 6.10 -26.90
N GLU A 2 20.99 5.19 -26.69
CA GLU A 2 20.70 3.85 -26.14
C GLU A 2 20.18 3.84 -24.69
N TYR A 3 20.68 4.74 -23.83
CA TYR A 3 20.18 4.87 -22.44
C TYR A 3 18.72 5.32 -22.37
N ILE A 4 18.25 6.13 -23.32
CA ILE A 4 16.86 6.62 -23.36
C ILE A 4 15.93 5.47 -23.75
N ILE A 5 16.36 4.61 -24.68
CA ILE A 5 15.61 3.44 -25.12
C ILE A 5 15.56 2.39 -24.00
N SER A 6 16.67 2.18 -23.28
CA SER A 6 16.72 1.26 -22.13
C SER A 6 15.85 1.72 -20.96
N VAL A 7 15.86 3.02 -20.62
CA VAL A 7 14.99 3.59 -19.58
C VAL A 7 13.52 3.57 -20.00
N ALA A 8 13.22 3.85 -21.27
CA ALA A 8 11.87 3.73 -21.81
C ALA A 8 11.37 2.28 -21.80
N ALA A 9 12.22 1.32 -22.19
CA ALA A 9 11.92 -0.11 -22.16
C ALA A 9 11.72 -0.61 -20.72
N GLY A 10 12.53 -0.15 -19.76
CA GLY A 10 12.37 -0.47 -18.34
C GLY A 10 11.08 0.09 -17.75
N LEU A 11 10.68 1.30 -18.13
CA LEU A 11 9.40 1.90 -17.73
C LEU A 11 8.20 1.18 -18.35
N ILE A 12 8.27 0.83 -19.63
CA ILE A 12 7.19 0.11 -20.32
C ILE A 12 7.09 -1.32 -19.77
N ALA A 13 8.20 -2.00 -19.51
CA ALA A 13 8.22 -3.33 -18.89
C ALA A 13 7.74 -3.30 -17.43
N GLY A 14 8.06 -2.25 -16.68
CA GLY A 14 7.57 -2.04 -15.31
C GLY A 14 6.06 -1.79 -15.26
N ILE A 15 5.55 -0.92 -16.15
CA ILE A 15 4.10 -0.65 -16.28
C ILE A 15 3.38 -1.92 -16.77
N ALA A 16 3.93 -2.62 -17.75
CA ALA A 16 3.38 -3.89 -18.22
C ALA A 16 3.40 -4.97 -17.13
N GLY A 17 4.45 -5.01 -16.29
CA GLY A 17 4.56 -5.91 -15.15
C GLY A 17 3.51 -5.62 -14.08
N VAL A 18 3.30 -4.34 -13.73
CA VAL A 18 2.23 -3.91 -12.81
C VAL A 18 0.86 -4.22 -13.40
N CYS A 19 0.62 -3.91 -14.67
CA CYS A 19 -0.64 -4.25 -15.34
C CYS A 19 -0.84 -5.77 -15.44
N LEU A 20 0.20 -6.58 -15.65
CA LEU A 20 0.12 -8.03 -15.67
C LEU A 20 -0.16 -8.60 -14.27
N VAL A 21 0.50 -8.10 -13.23
CA VAL A 21 0.22 -8.48 -11.84
C VAL A 21 -1.19 -8.09 -11.45
N GLU A 22 -1.64 -6.89 -11.85
CA GLU A 22 -3.03 -6.46 -11.67
C GLU A 22 -4.00 -7.34 -12.46
N MET A 23 -3.70 -7.71 -13.70
CA MET A 23 -4.55 -8.59 -14.51
C MET A 23 -4.61 -10.01 -13.93
N ILE A 24 -3.49 -10.56 -13.43
CA ILE A 24 -3.43 -11.87 -12.80
C ILE A 24 -4.18 -11.86 -11.46
N CYS A 25 -3.98 -10.84 -10.62
CA CYS A 25 -4.71 -10.65 -9.36
C CYS A 25 -6.21 -10.40 -9.61
N LYS A 26 -6.56 -9.62 -10.64
CA LYS A 26 -7.94 -9.34 -11.07
C LYS A 26 -8.61 -10.58 -11.65
N SER A 27 -7.89 -11.42 -12.40
CA SER A 27 -8.38 -12.70 -12.93
C SER A 27 -8.62 -13.71 -11.79
N ARG A 28 -7.73 -13.79 -10.80
CA ARG A 28 -7.93 -14.61 -9.60
C ARG A 28 -9.10 -14.11 -8.73
N ARG A 29 -9.35 -12.80 -8.67
CA ARG A 29 -10.54 -12.21 -7.98
C ARG A 29 -11.84 -12.46 -8.73
N ARG A 30 -11.84 -12.34 -10.07
CA ARG A 30 -13.03 -12.55 -10.93
C ARG A 30 -13.58 -13.98 -10.85
N ARG A 31 -12.75 -14.98 -10.54
CA ARG A 31 -13.22 -16.37 -10.36
C ARG A 31 -13.90 -16.64 -9.01
N LYS A 32 -13.84 -15.74 -8.01
CA LYS A 32 -14.38 -16.04 -6.67
C LYS A 32 -15.51 -15.18 -6.13
N LYS A 33 -15.84 -13.99 -6.66
CA LYS A 33 -17.00 -13.27 -6.12
C LYS A 33 -17.57 -12.19 -7.04
N LYS A 34 -18.85 -12.38 -7.40
CA LYS A 34 -19.77 -11.30 -7.77
C LYS A 34 -20.06 -10.46 -6.52
N ASP A 35 -19.08 -9.73 -6.00
CA ASP A 35 -19.32 -8.76 -4.93
C ASP A 35 -19.41 -7.36 -5.55
N LYS A 36 -20.45 -6.64 -5.13
CA LYS A 36 -20.81 -5.30 -5.60
C LYS A 36 -19.61 -4.36 -5.46
N PHE A 37 -19.36 -3.53 -6.48
CA PHE A 37 -18.33 -2.50 -6.43
C PHE A 37 -18.68 -1.51 -5.30
N GLU A 38 -17.98 -1.59 -4.18
CA GLU A 38 -18.11 -0.61 -3.10
C GLU A 38 -17.43 0.70 -3.52
N PHE A 39 -18.17 1.80 -3.48
CA PHE A 39 -17.71 3.15 -3.87
C PHE A 39 -16.35 3.51 -3.21
N SER A 40 -16.15 3.09 -1.96
CA SER A 40 -14.90 3.28 -1.21
C SER A 40 -13.67 2.66 -1.89
N LYS A 41 -13.82 1.49 -2.53
CA LYS A 41 -12.70 0.84 -3.26
C LYS A 41 -12.37 1.58 -4.55
N SER A 42 -13.38 2.17 -5.19
CA SER A 42 -13.18 2.96 -6.41
C SER A 42 -12.49 4.29 -6.13
N ILE A 43 -12.88 4.98 -5.05
CA ILE A 43 -12.20 6.22 -4.62
C ILE A 43 -10.75 5.91 -4.24
N LEU A 44 -10.52 4.85 -3.46
CA LEU A 44 -9.16 4.46 -3.06
C LEU A 44 -8.28 4.18 -4.29
N LEU A 45 -8.83 3.51 -5.30
CA LEU A 45 -8.12 3.27 -6.56
C LEU A 45 -7.81 4.59 -7.28
N ALA A 46 -8.75 5.53 -7.35
CA ALA A 46 -8.55 6.83 -7.99
C ALA A 46 -7.45 7.64 -7.28
N VAL A 47 -7.47 7.70 -5.95
CA VAL A 47 -6.42 8.37 -5.16
C VAL A 47 -5.07 7.71 -5.39
N LEU A 48 -5.01 6.37 -5.38
CA LEU A 48 -3.76 5.66 -5.61
C LEU A 48 -3.21 5.87 -7.04
N ALA A 49 -4.10 5.95 -8.04
CA ALA A 49 -3.71 6.27 -9.41
C ALA A 49 -3.07 7.66 -9.50
N THR A 50 -3.63 8.67 -8.83
CA THR A 50 -3.04 10.02 -8.80
C THR A 50 -1.66 10.05 -8.13
N TYR A 51 -1.42 9.19 -7.14
CA TYR A 51 -0.12 9.03 -6.51
C TYR A 51 0.94 8.49 -7.49
N PHE A 52 0.61 7.48 -8.30
CA PHE A 52 1.52 6.96 -9.32
C PHE A 52 1.85 7.98 -10.42
N VAL A 53 0.89 8.81 -10.80
CA VAL A 53 1.14 9.93 -11.74
C VAL A 53 2.19 10.89 -11.15
N GLY A 54 2.06 11.24 -9.86
CA GLY A 54 3.04 12.07 -9.16
C GLY A 54 4.45 11.46 -9.13
N ILE A 55 4.57 10.13 -8.94
CA ILE A 55 5.86 9.43 -9.02
C ILE A 55 6.50 9.57 -10.41
N VAL A 56 5.74 9.34 -11.48
CA VAL A 56 6.26 9.42 -12.85
C VAL A 56 6.77 10.83 -13.16
N VAL A 57 6.01 11.85 -12.76
CA VAL A 57 6.41 13.26 -12.89
C VAL A 57 7.67 13.54 -12.05
N GLY A 58 7.71 13.10 -10.80
CA GLY A 58 8.87 13.29 -9.93
C GLY A 58 10.14 12.62 -10.46
N ILE A 59 10.05 11.41 -11.02
CA ILE A 59 11.18 10.74 -11.67
C ILE A 59 11.66 11.56 -12.87
N LYS A 60 10.75 12.07 -13.71
CA LYS A 60 11.12 12.92 -14.86
C LYS A 60 11.86 14.18 -14.41
N ILE A 61 11.43 14.81 -13.33
CA ILE A 61 12.09 16.00 -12.78
C ILE A 61 13.49 15.65 -12.28
N VAL A 62 13.65 14.56 -11.53
CA VAL A 62 14.96 14.14 -10.99
C VAL A 62 15.96 13.78 -12.10
N LEU A 63 15.49 13.27 -13.24
CA LEU A 63 16.34 13.00 -14.41
C LEU A 63 16.87 14.27 -15.07
N VAL A 64 16.16 15.40 -14.94
CA VAL A 64 16.60 16.71 -15.45
C VAL A 64 17.46 17.43 -14.40
N ASP A 65 17.06 17.35 -13.13
CA ASP A 65 17.73 18.00 -12.02
C ASP A 65 17.87 17.04 -10.82
N THR A 66 19.08 16.52 -10.66
CA THR A 66 19.40 15.53 -9.63
C THR A 66 19.33 16.09 -8.20
N THR A 67 19.31 17.43 -8.04
CA THR A 67 19.19 18.04 -6.72
C THR A 67 17.82 17.79 -6.08
N GLN A 68 16.80 17.47 -6.88
CA GLN A 68 15.43 17.23 -6.42
C GLN A 68 15.17 15.78 -5.96
N LEU A 69 16.19 14.93 -5.95
CA LEU A 69 16.08 13.54 -5.53
C LEU A 69 15.55 13.40 -4.09
N GLY A 70 15.90 14.33 -3.20
CA GLY A 70 15.37 14.38 -1.83
C GLY A 70 13.85 14.60 -1.80
N VAL A 71 13.31 15.44 -2.68
CA VAL A 71 11.86 15.71 -2.76
C VAL A 71 11.10 14.47 -3.22
N LEU A 72 11.63 13.75 -4.23
CA LEU A 72 11.06 12.48 -4.69
C LEU A 72 11.08 11.40 -3.61
N LEU A 73 12.19 11.28 -2.87
CA LEU A 73 12.31 10.34 -1.76
C LEU A 73 11.32 10.64 -0.63
N VAL A 74 11.12 11.92 -0.28
CA VAL A 74 10.14 12.32 0.73
C VAL A 74 8.72 12.04 0.26
N TYR A 75 8.42 12.31 -1.02
CA TYR A 75 7.11 12.02 -1.63
C TYR A 75 6.76 10.52 -1.55
N ILE A 76 7.73 9.63 -1.79
CA ILE A 76 7.54 8.18 -1.70
C ILE A 76 7.58 7.68 -0.24
N GLY A 77 8.48 8.22 0.56
CA GLY A 77 8.73 7.81 1.93
C GLY A 77 7.57 8.10 2.85
N THR A 78 6.94 9.27 2.72
CA THR A 78 5.84 9.72 3.59
C THR A 78 4.64 8.74 3.61
N PRO A 79 4.03 8.35 2.48
CA PRO A 79 2.95 7.36 2.50
C PRO A 79 3.43 5.96 2.93
N THR A 80 4.69 5.61 2.65
CA THR A 80 5.28 4.34 3.07
C THR A 80 5.38 4.25 4.60
N THR A 81 5.92 5.28 5.25
CA THR A 81 6.04 5.32 6.73
C THR A 81 4.66 5.34 7.39
N ILE A 82 3.70 6.07 6.81
CA ILE A 82 2.31 6.07 7.28
C ILE A 82 1.71 4.66 7.18
N ALA A 83 1.86 3.97 6.04
CA ALA A 83 1.34 2.62 5.85
C ALA A 83 1.95 1.61 6.85
N ILE A 84 3.27 1.69 7.08
CA ILE A 84 3.96 0.87 8.07
C ILE A 84 3.43 1.17 9.47
N GLY A 85 3.25 2.45 9.83
CA GLY A 85 2.70 2.86 11.11
C GLY A 85 1.29 2.32 11.35
N PHE A 86 0.40 2.43 10.36
CA PHE A 86 -0.95 1.86 10.42
C PHE A 86 -0.92 0.35 10.59
N TYR A 87 -0.05 -0.34 9.87
CA TYR A 87 0.09 -1.78 10.00
C TYR A 87 0.61 -2.20 11.38
N ALA A 88 1.64 -1.52 11.89
CA ALA A 88 2.19 -1.78 13.22
C ALA A 88 1.16 -1.52 14.32
N TRP A 89 0.35 -0.46 14.19
CA TRP A 89 -0.74 -0.17 15.12
C TRP A 89 -1.80 -1.27 15.14
N LYS A 90 -2.22 -1.73 13.95
CA LYS A 90 -3.17 -2.84 13.81
C LYS A 90 -2.61 -4.13 14.43
N ALA A 91 -1.37 -4.48 14.11
CA ALA A 91 -0.71 -5.67 14.65
C ALA A 91 -0.57 -5.62 16.17
N LYS A 92 -0.28 -4.44 16.75
CA LYS A 92 -0.24 -4.23 18.20
C LYS A 92 -1.60 -4.51 18.84
N ALA A 93 -2.68 -3.98 18.28
CA ALA A 93 -4.04 -4.21 18.81
C ALA A 93 -4.41 -5.70 18.78
N GLU A 94 -4.20 -6.38 17.65
CA GLU A 94 -4.47 -7.82 17.53
C GLU A 94 -3.61 -8.66 18.49
N ASN A 95 -2.34 -8.32 18.67
CA ASN A 95 -1.46 -9.07 19.56
C ASN A 95 -1.83 -8.89 21.03
N ILE A 96 -2.27 -7.69 21.43
CA ILE A 96 -2.76 -7.47 22.79
C ILE A 96 -4.02 -8.30 23.07
N VAL A 97 -4.93 -8.41 22.09
CA VAL A 97 -6.12 -9.27 22.20
C VAL A 97 -5.72 -10.75 22.34
N LYS A 98 -4.76 -11.22 21.53
CA LYS A 98 -4.27 -12.61 21.60
C LYS A 98 -3.59 -12.93 22.93
N ILE A 99 -2.77 -12.02 23.47
CA ILE A 99 -2.09 -12.22 24.77
C ILE A 99 -3.12 -12.33 25.91
N LYS A 100 -4.14 -11.46 25.92
CA LYS A 100 -5.23 -11.53 26.91
C LYS A 100 -6.01 -12.84 26.85
N GLN A 101 -6.27 -13.34 25.64
CA GLN A 101 -6.95 -14.62 25.45
C GLN A 101 -6.07 -15.81 25.87
N ALA A 102 -4.75 -15.73 25.66
CA ALA A 102 -3.81 -16.80 25.99
C ALA A 102 -3.43 -16.85 27.48
N ASN A 103 -3.31 -15.70 28.15
CA ASN A 103 -2.94 -15.60 29.58
C ASN A 103 -3.90 -14.68 30.35
N PRO A 104 -5.13 -15.16 30.66
CA PRO A 104 -6.13 -14.35 31.35
C PRO A 104 -5.73 -13.98 32.79
N ALA A 105 -5.04 -14.86 33.53
CA ALA A 105 -4.67 -14.65 34.93
C ALA A 105 -3.61 -13.54 35.14
N ASP A 106 -2.72 -13.32 34.17
CA ASP A 106 -1.67 -12.28 34.25
C ASP A 106 -2.11 -10.93 33.67
N THR A 107 -3.31 -10.84 33.08
CA THR A 107 -3.76 -9.68 32.28
C THR A 107 -5.06 -9.05 32.79
N GLU A 108 -5.49 -9.39 34.00
CA GLU A 108 -6.76 -8.97 34.63
C GLU A 108 -6.88 -7.45 34.82
N GLY A 109 -5.76 -6.72 34.92
CA GLY A 109 -5.74 -5.27 35.14
C GLY A 109 -5.75 -4.39 33.87
N VAL A 110 -5.71 -4.98 32.68
CA VAL A 110 -5.64 -4.19 31.43
C VAL A 110 -7.07 -3.92 30.92
N PRO A 111 -7.54 -2.66 30.83
CA PRO A 111 -8.89 -2.34 30.40
C PRO A 111 -9.03 -2.48 28.88
N ILE A 112 -9.28 -3.70 28.40
CA ILE A 112 -9.61 -3.97 27.00
C ILE A 112 -10.87 -4.82 27.02
N ASP A 113 -11.95 -4.24 26.54
CA ASP A 113 -13.24 -4.88 26.41
C ASP A 113 -13.22 -5.84 25.22
N LEU A 114 -13.08 -7.13 25.51
CA LEU A 114 -13.06 -8.21 24.53
C LEU A 114 -14.46 -8.51 23.96
N ASN A 115 -15.53 -8.09 24.63
CA ASN A 115 -16.91 -8.41 24.24
C ASN A 115 -17.41 -7.53 23.08
N ASN A 116 -16.77 -6.40 22.85
CA ASN A 116 -17.09 -5.47 21.76
C ASN A 116 -16.23 -5.69 20.49
N ILE A 117 -15.41 -6.74 20.45
CA ILE A 117 -14.54 -7.11 19.32
C ILE A 117 -15.09 -8.39 18.67
N THR A 118 -16.30 -8.32 18.10
CA THR A 118 -16.84 -9.43 17.28
C THR A 118 -16.32 -9.33 15.84
N PRO A 119 -16.03 -10.48 15.18
CA PRO A 119 -15.49 -10.53 13.81
C PRO A 119 -16.49 -10.09 12.73
#